data_AF-A0A7V8YT84-F1
#
_entry.id   AF-A0A7V8YT84-F1
#
_cell.length_a   1.000
_cell.length_b   1.000
_cell.length_c   1.000
_cell.angle_alpha   90.00
_cell.angle_beta   90.00
_cell.angle_gamma   90.00
#
_symmetry.space_group_name_H-M   'P 1'
#
loop_
_entity.id
_entity.type
_entity.pdbx_description
1 polymer ?
#
loop_
_entity_poly.entity_id
_entity_poly.type
_entity_poly.pdbx_seq_one_letter_code
_entity_poly.pdbx_strand_id
1 'polypeptide(L)'
;MTELDGTWNVRRVSGFLPPLLGVRKHLVGTRGRTTVGPIRAPFAVVGRELRYLGVFTGFVDVLEPDGTGWAGRALYRGREYGRFRLERVRFG
;
A
#
# COMPACT_ATOMS: atom_id res chain seq x y z
N MET A 1 7.84 -11.87 -12.19
CA MET A 1 7.84 -11.37 -10.81
C MET A 1 8.08 -9.87 -10.87
N THR A 2 7.13 -9.07 -10.41
CA THR A 2 7.27 -7.60 -10.42
C THR A 2 8.11 -7.14 -9.22
N GLU A 3 8.77 -5.99 -9.29
CA GLU A 3 9.55 -5.43 -8.15
C GLU A 3 8.68 -5.18 -6.90
N LEU A 4 7.37 -5.06 -7.11
CA LEU A 4 6.36 -4.90 -6.07
C LEU A 4 5.98 -6.22 -5.38
N ASP A 5 6.27 -7.37 -5.99
CA ASP A 5 5.91 -8.69 -5.44
C ASP A 5 6.59 -8.92 -4.09
N GLY A 6 5.81 -9.30 -3.08
CA GLY A 6 6.28 -9.60 -1.74
C GLY A 6 5.43 -8.98 -0.65
N THR A 7 5.96 -9.02 0.58
CA THR A 7 5.30 -8.48 1.76
C THR A 7 6.01 -7.22 2.22
N TRP A 8 5.23 -6.18 2.49
CA TRP A 8 5.70 -4.85 2.87
C TRP A 8 5.03 -4.40 4.16
N ASN A 9 5.81 -3.84 5.07
CA ASN A 9 5.30 -3.05 6.19
C ASN A 9 4.96 -1.66 5.67
N VAL A 10 3.84 -1.10 6.15
CA VAL A 10 3.43 0.26 5.81
C VAL A 10 3.76 1.19 6.96
N ARG A 11 4.63 2.17 6.70
CA ARG A 11 4.98 3.20 7.67
C ARG A 11 4.36 4.53 7.27
N ARG A 12 3.58 5.13 8.15
CA ARG A 12 3.05 6.48 7.92
C ARG A 12 4.19 7.51 7.90
N VAL A 13 4.13 8.43 6.95
CA VAL A 13 5.02 9.60 6.87
C VAL A 13 4.26 10.86 7.27
N SER A 14 3.11 11.14 6.66
CA SER A 14 2.32 12.36 6.94
C SER A 14 0.84 12.22 6.56
N GLY A 15 0.04 13.25 6.88
CA GLY A 15 -1.37 13.38 6.51
C GLY A 15 -2.35 12.73 7.48
N PHE A 16 -3.59 12.54 7.06
CA PHE A 16 -4.70 12.05 7.90
C PHE A 16 -4.72 10.53 8.09
N LEU A 17 -3.64 9.83 7.74
CA LEU A 17 -3.51 8.41 8.00
C LEU A 17 -3.48 8.18 9.53
N PRO A 18 -4.26 7.22 10.07
CA PRO A 18 -4.12 6.82 11.47
C PRO A 18 -2.72 6.21 11.71
N PRO A 19 -2.31 5.98 12.96
CA PRO A 19 -1.08 5.24 13.25
C PRO A 19 -1.16 3.86 12.58
N LEU A 20 -0.43 3.67 11.46
CA LEU A 20 -0.48 2.47 10.62
C LEU A 20 0.26 1.27 11.23
N LEU A 21 0.24 1.15 12.56
CA LEU A 21 0.88 0.06 13.29
C LEU A 21 0.28 -1.28 12.88
N GLY A 22 1.13 -2.22 12.45
CA GLY A 22 0.72 -3.54 12.00
C GLY A 22 0.08 -3.60 10.61
N VAL A 23 0.02 -2.48 9.87
CA VAL A 23 -0.48 -2.47 8.50
C VAL A 23 0.57 -3.11 7.58
N ARG A 24 0.16 -4.16 6.86
CA ARG A 24 1.00 -4.85 5.88
C ARG A 24 0.33 -4.89 4.52
N LYS A 25 1.12 -4.90 3.47
CA LYS A 25 0.67 -5.18 2.11
C LYS A 25 1.34 -6.44 1.60
N HIS A 26 0.56 -7.30 0.97
CA HIS A 26 1.06 -8.47 0.26
C HIS A 26 0.64 -8.38 -1.20
N LEU A 27 1.61 -8.41 -2.11
CA LEU A 27 1.41 -8.21 -3.55
C LEU A 27 1.97 -9.41 -4.31
N VAL A 28 1.21 -9.88 -5.31
CA VAL A 28 1.60 -10.95 -6.23
C VAL A 28 1.06 -10.61 -7.63
N GLY A 29 1.98 -10.29 -8.54
CA GLY A 29 1.66 -9.91 -9.92
C GLY A 29 0.75 -8.69 -9.96
N THR A 30 -0.46 -8.86 -10.50
CA THR A 30 -1.42 -7.77 -10.71
C THR A 30 -2.42 -7.59 -9.55
N ARG A 31 -2.22 -8.28 -8.42
CA ARG A 31 -3.15 -8.27 -7.29
C ARG A 31 -2.42 -8.14 -5.97
N GLY A 32 -3.11 -7.63 -4.96
CA GLY A 32 -2.61 -7.65 -3.60
C GLY A 32 -3.69 -7.38 -2.58
N ARG A 33 -3.28 -7.32 -1.32
CA ARG A 33 -4.16 -6.98 -0.20
C ARG A 33 -3.40 -6.20 0.85
N THR A 34 -4.11 -5.29 1.51
CA THR A 34 -3.68 -4.67 2.76
C THR A 34 -4.31 -5.42 3.93
N THR A 35 -3.54 -5.69 4.96
CA THR A 35 -4.00 -6.35 6.19
C THR A 35 -3.69 -5.49 7.40
N VAL A 36 -4.68 -5.29 8.28
CA VAL A 36 -4.54 -4.59 9.56
C VAL A 36 -5.52 -5.19 10.56
N GLY A 37 -5.01 -5.84 11.61
CA GLY A 37 -5.84 -6.63 12.52
C GLY A 37 -6.78 -7.60 11.76
N PRO A 38 -8.10 -7.56 11.98
CA PRO A 38 -9.06 -8.41 11.27
C PRO A 38 -9.37 -7.95 9.83
N ILE A 39 -9.02 -6.70 9.47
CA ILE A 39 -9.38 -6.12 8.17
C ILE A 39 -8.45 -6.63 7.08
N ARG A 40 -9.06 -7.06 5.96
CA ARG A 40 -8.36 -7.45 4.72
C ARG A 40 -8.96 -6.65 3.56
N ALA A 41 -8.20 -5.70 3.05
CA ALA A 41 -8.63 -4.83 1.95
C ALA A 41 -7.91 -5.23 0.65
N PRO A 42 -8.59 -5.93 -0.29
CA PRO A 42 -8.01 -6.32 -1.57
C PRO A 42 -7.83 -5.11 -2.49
N PHE A 43 -6.81 -5.17 -3.34
CA PHE A 43 -6.56 -4.18 -4.39
C PHE A 43 -6.02 -4.83 -5.66
N ALA A 44 -6.24 -4.17 -6.79
CA ALA A 44 -5.56 -4.46 -8.06
C ALA A 44 -4.29 -3.62 -8.18
N VAL A 45 -3.25 -4.18 -8.80
CA VAL A 45 -2.01 -3.48 -9.13
C VAL A 45 -2.05 -3.07 -10.59
N VAL A 46 -1.98 -1.77 -10.86
CA VAL A 46 -2.01 -1.18 -12.21
C VAL A 46 -0.79 -0.28 -12.35
N GLY A 47 0.28 -0.80 -12.97
CA GLY A 47 1.57 -0.11 -13.00
C GLY A 47 2.10 0.10 -11.58
N ARG A 48 2.09 1.35 -11.11
CA ARG A 48 2.50 1.76 -9.75
C ARG A 48 1.34 2.12 -8.83
N GLU A 49 0.10 1.89 -9.28
CA GLU A 49 -1.09 2.18 -8.49
C GLU A 49 -1.67 0.92 -7.86
N LEU A 50 -2.04 1.02 -6.59
CA LEU A 50 -2.80 0.00 -5.87
C LEU A 50 -4.24 0.51 -5.74
N ARG A 51 -5.14 -0.06 -6.54
CA ARG A 51 -6.55 0.36 -6.62
C ARG A 51 -7.40 -0.56 -5.76
N TYR A 52 -7.90 -0.04 -4.65
CA TYR A 52 -8.68 -0.82 -3.68
C TYR A 52 -10.06 -1.22 -4.24
N LEU A 53 -10.51 -2.41 -3.84
CA LEU A 53 -11.73 -3.05 -4.36
C LEU A 53 -12.81 -3.17 -3.28
N GLY A 54 -14.05 -3.45 -3.70
CA GLY A 54 -15.18 -3.68 -2.82
C GLY A 54 -15.60 -2.40 -2.08
N VAL A 55 -15.84 -2.51 -0.76
CA VAL A 55 -16.22 -1.36 0.08
C VAL A 55 -15.14 -0.28 0.19
N PHE A 56 -13.91 -0.57 -0.24
CA PHE A 56 -12.79 0.37 -0.29
C PHE A 56 -12.60 1.00 -1.68
N THR A 57 -13.56 0.85 -2.59
CA THR A 57 -13.50 1.48 -3.91
C THR A 57 -13.38 3.00 -3.78
N GLY A 58 -12.44 3.59 -4.53
CA GLY A 58 -12.13 5.01 -4.50
C GLY A 58 -10.85 5.36 -3.74
N PHE A 59 -10.32 4.42 -2.93
CA PHE A 59 -8.95 4.52 -2.42
C PHE A 59 -7.95 4.05 -3.47
N VAL A 60 -6.91 4.85 -3.68
CA VAL A 60 -5.80 4.53 -4.58
C VAL A 60 -4.50 4.91 -3.89
N ASP A 61 -3.56 3.99 -3.87
CA ASP A 61 -2.21 4.28 -3.43
C ASP A 61 -1.25 4.32 -4.62
N VAL A 62 -0.57 5.44 -4.80
CA VAL A 62 0.42 5.64 -5.88
C VAL A 62 1.81 5.43 -5.32
N LEU A 63 2.59 4.55 -5.94
CA LEU A 63 3.93 4.20 -5.50
C LEU A 63 5.01 4.85 -6.38
N GLU A 64 6.08 5.28 -5.74
CA GLU A 64 7.30 5.81 -6.37
C GLU A 64 8.51 5.07 -5.78
N PRO A 65 9.50 4.69 -6.59
CA PRO A 65 10.71 4.05 -6.08
C PRO A 65 11.41 4.95 -5.03
N ASP A 66 11.78 4.37 -3.88
CA ASP A 66 12.49 5.07 -2.79
C ASP A 66 13.59 4.16 -2.24
N GLY A 67 14.76 4.17 -2.90
CA GLY A 67 15.91 3.33 -2.55
C GLY A 67 15.57 1.84 -2.63
N THR A 68 15.56 1.17 -1.47
CA THR A 68 15.24 -0.27 -1.35
C THR A 68 13.76 -0.55 -1.09
N GLY A 69 12.93 0.50 -1.03
CA GLY A 69 11.50 0.42 -0.80
C GLY A 69 10.71 1.32 -1.75
N TRP A 70 9.53 1.73 -1.30
CA TRP A 70 8.64 2.59 -2.08
C TRP A 70 8.09 3.72 -1.23
N ALA A 71 8.13 4.94 -1.77
CA ALA A 71 7.32 6.04 -1.26
C ALA A 71 5.90 5.88 -1.79
N GLY A 72 4.91 6.18 -0.95
CA GLY A 72 3.50 6.00 -1.25
C GLY A 72 2.69 7.25 -0.98
N ARG A 73 1.81 7.61 -1.93
CA ARG A 73 0.79 8.65 -1.76
C ARG A 73 -0.58 7.97 -1.69
N ALA A 74 -1.31 8.23 -0.62
CA ALA A 74 -2.66 7.73 -0.42
C ALA A 74 -3.68 8.76 -0.93
N LEU A 75 -4.48 8.34 -1.90
CA LEU A 75 -5.50 9.15 -2.54
C LEU A 75 -6.90 8.58 -2.22
N TYR A 76 -7.86 9.47 -2.00
CA TYR A 76 -9.27 9.15 -1.98
C TYR A 76 -9.99 9.98 -3.03
N ARG A 77 -10.60 9.32 -4.02
CA ARG A 77 -11.28 9.98 -5.15
C ARG A 77 -10.40 11.05 -5.82
N GLY A 78 -9.12 10.73 -6.01
CA GLY A 78 -8.13 11.61 -6.65
C GLY A 78 -7.49 12.67 -5.73
N ARG A 79 -7.94 12.82 -4.49
CA ARG A 79 -7.36 13.76 -3.53
C ARG A 79 -6.38 13.08 -2.59
N GLU A 80 -5.15 13.60 -2.52
CA GLU A 80 -4.16 13.12 -1.55
C GLU A 80 -4.60 13.44 -0.12
N TYR A 81 -4.60 12.42 0.73
CA TYR A 81 -4.92 12.57 2.15
C TYR A 81 -3.79 12.09 3.07
N GLY A 82 -2.76 11.43 2.53
CA GLY A 82 -1.57 11.09 3.30
C GLY A 82 -0.45 10.48 2.51
N ARG A 83 0.69 10.31 3.18
CA ARG A 83 1.90 9.71 2.64
C ARG A 83 2.40 8.59 3.54
N PHE A 84 2.97 7.57 2.93
CA PHE A 84 3.53 6.42 3.61
C PHE A 84 4.79 5.91 2.91
N ARG A 85 5.49 4.97 3.53
CA ARG A 85 6.56 4.19 2.93
C ARG A 85 6.24 2.71 3.02
N LEU A 86 6.65 1.97 2.00
CA LEU A 86 6.69 0.51 2.00
C LEU A 86 8.11 0.06 2.31
N GLU A 87 8.25 -0.63 3.43
CA GLU A 87 9.52 -1.23 3.86
C GLU A 87 9.39 -2.74 3.70
N ARG A 88 10.32 -3.36 2.97
CA ARG A 88 10.24 -4.79 2.67
C ARG A 88 10.36 -5.60 3.96
N VAL A 89 9.42 -6.53 4.18
CA VAL A 89 9.54 -7.50 5.25
C VAL A 89 10.59 -8.52 4.83
N ARG A 90 11.79 -8.42 5.40
CA ARG A 90 12.77 -9.50 5.34
C ARG A 90 12.40 -10.49 6.44
N PHE A 91 12.02 -11.70 6.06
CA PHE A 91 12.07 -12.81 7.01
C PHE A 91 13.55 -13.11 7.23
N GLY A 92 14.00 -13.01 8.48
CA GLY A 92 15.26 -13.59 8.91
C GLY A 92 15.14 -15.09 9.03
#